data_AF-A0AAV5N8T7-F1
#
_entry.id   AF-A0AAV5N8T7-F1
#
_cell.length_a   1.000
_cell.length_b   1.000
_cell.length_c   1.000
_cell.angle_alpha   90.00
_cell.angle_beta   90.00
_cell.angle_gamma   90.00
#
_symmetry.space_group_name_H-M   'P 1'
#
loop_
_entity.id
_entity.type
_entity.pdbx_description
1 polymer ?
#
loop_
_entity_poly.entity_id
_entity_poly.type
_entity_poly.pdbx_seq_one_letter_code
_entity_poly.pdbx_strand_id
1 'polypeptide(L)'
;MKALKSILLLIVLAAAGAGGYWYYTHQLPTYGSEGTFEITVGLLDPKTQQAMPKTPFYLVVIKEGETDPAFKNPLFGVTDEQGRAAKIVSKTQLGANDYVLVEKVGQGEYGKYFALLGSGNTIPLPNTQYTITGCGDVPEYKGTSNRQGYTVYYSATQACNIKMSIDWRNTLDGLLK
;
A
#
# COMPACT_ATOMS: atom_id res chain seq x y z
N MET A 1 -22.77 -26.58 -28.22
CA MET A 1 -23.25 -26.40 -26.83
C MET A 1 -22.14 -26.11 -25.79
N LYS A 2 -20.86 -26.48 -26.01
CA LYS A 2 -19.78 -26.18 -25.04
C LYS A 2 -19.33 -24.71 -25.04
N ALA A 3 -19.30 -24.04 -26.19
CA ALA A 3 -18.84 -22.65 -26.31
C ALA A 3 -19.73 -21.62 -25.58
N LEU A 4 -21.04 -21.85 -25.53
CA LEU A 4 -21.99 -20.93 -24.87
C LEU A 4 -21.84 -20.91 -23.35
N LYS A 5 -21.45 -22.05 -22.75
CA LYS A 5 -21.20 -22.15 -21.30
C LYS A 5 -19.93 -21.41 -20.88
N SER A 6 -18.87 -21.44 -21.69
CA SER A 6 -17.62 -20.73 -21.40
C SER A 6 -17.78 -19.22 -21.48
N ILE A 7 -18.60 -18.72 -22.42
CA ILE A 7 -18.90 -17.28 -22.56
C ILE A 7 -19.73 -16.78 -21.36
N LEU A 8 -20.74 -17.55 -20.93
CA LEU A 8 -21.52 -17.19 -19.74
C LEU A 8 -20.67 -17.14 -18.46
N LEU A 9 -19.75 -18.09 -18.30
CA LEU A 9 -18.85 -18.15 -17.13
C LEU A 9 -17.92 -16.92 -17.06
N LEU A 10 -17.37 -16.51 -18.20
CA LEU A 10 -16.51 -15.32 -18.31
C LEU A 10 -17.26 -14.02 -18.00
N ILE A 11 -18.51 -13.90 -18.48
CA ILE A 11 -19.34 -12.72 -18.20
C ILE A 11 -19.70 -12.63 -16.72
N VAL A 12 -20.00 -13.77 -16.06
CA VAL A 12 -20.29 -13.79 -14.62
C VAL A 12 -19.04 -13.46 -13.78
N LEU A 13 -17.86 -13.97 -14.16
CA LEU A 13 -16.59 -13.63 -13.50
C LEU A 13 -16.22 -12.16 -13.68
N ALA A 14 -16.40 -11.61 -14.89
CA ALA A 14 -16.17 -10.19 -15.16
C ALA A 14 -17.18 -9.30 -14.42
N ALA A 15 -18.45 -9.71 -14.32
CA ALA A 15 -19.47 -8.99 -13.56
C ALA A 15 -19.26 -9.07 -12.05
N ALA A 16 -18.73 -10.17 -11.51
CA ALA A 16 -18.34 -10.28 -10.11
C ALA A 16 -17.09 -9.45 -9.79
N GLY A 17 -16.07 -9.48 -10.67
CA GLY A 17 -14.87 -8.66 -10.55
C GLY A 17 -15.16 -7.16 -10.68
N ALA A 18 -16.03 -6.77 -11.63
CA ALA A 18 -16.48 -5.40 -11.79
C ALA A 18 -17.44 -4.98 -10.66
N GLY A 19 -18.39 -5.82 -10.26
CA GLY A 19 -19.33 -5.52 -9.18
C GLY A 19 -18.64 -5.29 -7.83
N GLY A 20 -17.61 -6.08 -7.52
CA GLY A 20 -16.72 -5.82 -6.38
C GLY A 20 -15.97 -4.49 -6.54
N TYR A 21 -15.40 -4.23 -7.71
CA TYR A 21 -14.67 -2.98 -8.00
C TYR A 21 -15.54 -1.72 -7.89
N TRP A 22 -16.80 -1.76 -8.32
CA TRP A 22 -17.74 -0.63 -8.24
C TRP A 22 -18.26 -0.39 -6.81
N TYR A 23 -18.46 -1.44 -6.00
CA TYR A 23 -19.00 -1.29 -4.64
C TYR A 23 -18.04 -0.57 -3.68
N TYR A 24 -16.72 -0.65 -3.91
CA TYR A 24 -15.70 0.00 -3.08
C TYR A 24 -15.50 1.51 -3.36
N THR A 25 -16.21 2.10 -4.32
CA THR A 25 -15.93 3.48 -4.74
C THR A 25 -16.58 4.57 -3.87
N HIS A 26 -17.54 4.24 -2.99
CA HIS A 26 -18.28 5.24 -2.21
C HIS A 26 -18.29 5.03 -0.69
N GLN A 27 -17.87 3.86 -0.18
CA GLN A 27 -17.73 3.61 1.24
C GLN A 27 -16.30 3.15 1.55
N LEU A 28 -15.65 3.85 2.48
CA LEU A 28 -14.33 3.48 2.96
C LEU A 28 -14.37 2.06 3.54
N PRO A 29 -13.49 1.15 3.11
CA PRO A 29 -13.41 -0.17 3.72
C PRO A 29 -13.06 -0.02 5.20
N THR A 30 -13.68 -0.87 6.03
CA THR A 30 -13.35 -0.97 7.45
C THR A 30 -12.42 -2.16 7.66
N TYR A 31 -11.33 -1.93 8.38
CA TYR A 31 -10.27 -2.89 8.66
C TYR A 31 -10.15 -3.09 10.17
N GLY A 32 -10.12 -4.35 10.61
CA GLY A 32 -10.41 -4.67 12.00
C GLY A 32 -11.86 -5.12 12.16
N SER A 33 -12.09 -5.96 13.16
CA SER A 33 -13.38 -6.59 13.44
C SER A 33 -14.02 -6.08 14.72
N GLU A 34 -13.21 -5.62 15.68
CA GLU A 34 -13.67 -5.18 16.99
C GLU A 34 -12.75 -4.09 17.58
N GLY A 35 -13.30 -3.16 18.33
CA GLY A 35 -12.50 -2.12 18.98
C GLY A 35 -13.29 -0.89 19.39
N THR A 36 -12.73 -0.10 20.29
CA THR A 36 -13.28 1.20 20.69
C THR A 36 -12.56 2.37 20.02
N PHE A 37 -11.39 2.13 19.43
CA PHE A 37 -10.61 3.15 18.73
C PHE A 37 -10.83 3.03 17.23
N GLU A 38 -11.36 4.08 16.62
CA GLU A 38 -11.52 4.21 15.18
C GLU A 38 -10.60 5.32 14.67
N ILE A 39 -9.79 5.02 13.65
CA ILE A 39 -9.04 6.02 12.89
C ILE A 39 -9.35 5.89 11.40
N THR A 40 -9.36 7.01 10.68
CA THR A 40 -9.38 6.99 9.20
C THR A 40 -7.97 7.29 8.69
N VAL A 41 -7.42 6.41 7.88
CA VAL A 41 -6.10 6.57 7.27
C VAL A 41 -6.22 6.94 5.80
N GLY A 42 -5.29 7.76 5.32
CA GLY A 42 -5.27 8.24 3.94
C GLY A 42 -3.86 8.28 3.37
N LEU A 43 -3.78 8.12 2.05
CA LEU A 43 -2.52 8.11 1.33
C LEU A 43 -2.15 9.55 0.94
N LEU A 44 -0.92 9.94 1.28
CA LEU A 44 -0.35 11.22 0.93
C LEU A 44 0.84 11.00 0.01
N ASP A 45 0.95 11.82 -1.03
CA ASP A 45 2.13 11.86 -1.88
C ASP A 45 3.33 12.30 -1.04
N PRO A 46 4.41 11.51 -0.96
CA PRO A 46 5.53 11.82 -0.09
C PRO A 46 6.20 13.18 -0.38
N LYS A 47 6.22 13.62 -1.65
CA LYS A 47 6.91 14.86 -2.04
C LYS A 47 6.07 16.10 -1.75
N THR A 48 4.80 16.05 -2.10
CA THR A 48 3.88 17.20 -2.08
C THR A 48 3.01 17.24 -0.84
N GLN A 49 2.91 16.13 -0.11
CA GLN A 49 2.02 15.93 1.04
C GLN A 49 0.54 16.10 0.68
N GLN A 50 0.20 16.07 -0.62
CA GLN A 50 -1.16 16.14 -1.10
C GLN A 50 -1.81 14.76 -1.02
N ALA A 51 -3.13 14.73 -0.81
CA ALA A 51 -3.89 13.50 -0.84
C ALA A 51 -3.81 12.83 -2.22
N MET A 52 -3.72 11.50 -2.24
CA MET A 52 -3.64 10.70 -3.46
C MET A 52 -4.98 10.01 -3.71
N PRO A 53 -5.93 10.63 -4.43
CA PRO A 53 -7.22 10.00 -4.72
C PRO A 53 -7.09 8.90 -5.78
N LYS A 54 -8.03 7.93 -5.77
CA LYS A 54 -8.11 6.84 -6.77
C LYS A 54 -6.81 6.05 -6.95
N THR A 55 -6.03 5.94 -5.88
CA THR A 55 -4.70 5.35 -5.91
C THR A 55 -4.73 3.98 -5.24
N PRO A 56 -4.26 2.91 -5.92
CA PRO A 56 -4.13 1.60 -5.30
C PRO A 56 -3.21 1.65 -4.08
N PHE A 57 -3.58 0.98 -3.00
CA PHE A 57 -2.82 0.99 -1.76
C PHE A 57 -2.59 -0.41 -1.19
N TYR A 58 -1.58 -0.49 -0.32
CA TYR A 58 -1.31 -1.56 0.62
C TYR A 58 -1.39 -1.01 2.04
N LEU A 59 -2.17 -1.67 2.90
CA LEU A 59 -2.31 -1.35 4.32
C LEU A 59 -2.08 -2.60 5.17
N VAL A 60 -1.26 -2.48 6.22
CA VAL A 60 -1.14 -3.51 7.26
C VAL A 60 -0.92 -2.83 8.61
N VAL A 61 -1.56 -3.36 9.66
CA VAL A 61 -1.30 -2.94 11.04
C VAL A 61 -0.13 -3.77 11.57
N ILE A 62 0.91 -3.11 12.08
CA ILE A 62 2.15 -3.73 12.56
C ILE A 62 2.36 -3.52 14.06
N LYS A 63 1.37 -2.96 14.75
CA LYS A 63 1.42 -2.70 16.19
C LYS A 63 1.68 -3.99 16.97
N GLU A 64 2.67 -3.95 17.85
CA GLU A 64 2.92 -5.05 18.78
C GLU A 64 1.74 -5.23 19.76
N GLY A 65 1.37 -6.48 20.02
CA GLY A 65 0.29 -6.82 20.94
C GLY A 65 -1.13 -6.64 20.36
N GLU A 66 -1.26 -6.13 19.14
CA GLU A 66 -2.52 -6.17 18.42
C GLU A 66 -2.76 -7.59 17.87
N THR A 67 -3.96 -8.13 18.12
CA THR A 67 -4.27 -9.56 17.91
C THR A 67 -5.52 -9.80 17.07
N ASP A 68 -6.23 -8.74 16.66
CA ASP A 68 -7.37 -8.87 15.75
C ASP A 68 -6.97 -9.66 14.49
N PRO A 69 -7.66 -10.78 14.17
CA PRO A 69 -7.35 -11.59 13.01
C PRO A 69 -7.34 -10.82 11.68
N ALA A 70 -8.11 -9.74 11.56
CA ALA A 70 -8.12 -8.90 10.37
C ALA A 70 -6.74 -8.31 10.08
N PHE A 71 -5.96 -8.00 11.12
CA PHE A 71 -4.64 -7.38 10.98
C PHE A 71 -3.52 -8.36 10.60
N LYS A 72 -3.80 -9.67 10.60
CA LYS A 72 -2.82 -10.69 10.19
C LYS A 72 -2.56 -10.70 8.69
N ASN A 73 -3.53 -10.26 7.89
CA ASN A 73 -3.42 -10.21 6.44
C ASN A 73 -3.53 -8.77 5.97
N PRO A 74 -2.68 -8.32 5.04
CA PRO A 74 -2.76 -6.96 4.54
C PRO A 74 -4.10 -6.68 3.85
N LEU A 75 -4.55 -5.43 3.94
CA LEU A 75 -5.65 -4.90 3.15
C LEU A 75 -5.11 -4.24 1.89
N PHE A 76 -5.72 -4.59 0.76
CA PHE A 76 -5.51 -3.94 -0.52
C PHE A 76 -6.78 -3.25 -0.96
N GLY A 77 -6.64 -2.09 -1.59
CA GLY A 77 -7.79 -1.32 -2.08
C GLY A 77 -7.36 -0.16 -2.96
N VAL A 78 -8.29 0.75 -3.18
CA VAL A 78 -8.07 2.02 -3.90
C VAL A 78 -8.59 3.13 -3.02
N THR A 79 -7.83 4.22 -2.89
CA THR A 79 -8.27 5.38 -2.12
C THR A 79 -9.49 6.06 -2.75
N ASP A 80 -10.32 6.68 -1.91
CA ASP A 80 -11.47 7.44 -2.38
C ASP A 80 -11.08 8.79 -3.02
N GLU A 81 -12.10 9.58 -3.40
CA GLU A 81 -11.93 10.91 -4.01
C GLU A 81 -11.19 11.92 -3.10
N GLN A 82 -11.09 11.66 -1.80
CA GLN A 82 -10.34 12.48 -0.84
C GLN A 82 -8.98 11.87 -0.47
N GLY A 83 -8.57 10.77 -1.12
CA GLY A 83 -7.32 10.07 -0.82
C GLY A 83 -7.37 9.25 0.47
N ARG A 84 -8.56 8.99 1.03
CA ARG A 84 -8.72 8.13 2.22
C ARG A 84 -8.68 6.67 1.78
N ALA A 85 -7.99 5.83 2.53
CA ALA A 85 -7.77 4.42 2.20
C ALA A 85 -8.72 3.49 2.95
N ALA A 86 -8.82 3.65 4.27
CA ALA A 86 -9.64 2.77 5.11
C ALA A 86 -9.96 3.43 6.45
N LYS A 87 -11.00 2.92 7.10
CA LYS A 87 -11.21 3.05 8.54
C LYS A 87 -10.56 1.87 9.25
N ILE A 88 -9.79 2.10 10.30
CA ILE A 88 -9.20 1.06 11.13
C ILE A 88 -9.89 1.08 12.48
N VAL A 89 -10.45 -0.05 12.88
CA VAL A 89 -11.09 -0.27 14.18
C VAL A 89 -10.20 -1.19 15.00
N SER A 90 -9.69 -0.73 16.14
CA SER A 90 -8.75 -1.46 16.98
C SER A 90 -9.13 -1.39 18.47
N LYS A 91 -8.74 -2.42 19.22
CA LYS A 91 -8.86 -2.47 20.68
C LYS A 91 -7.85 -1.56 21.38
N THR A 92 -6.83 -1.11 20.65
CA THR A 92 -5.78 -0.23 21.17
C THR A 92 -5.70 1.05 20.35
N GLN A 93 -5.23 2.14 20.97
CA GLN A 93 -5.02 3.38 20.24
C GLN A 93 -3.86 3.21 19.25
N LEU A 94 -4.12 3.42 17.96
CA LEU A 94 -3.10 3.36 16.92
C LEU A 94 -2.42 4.73 16.72
N GLY A 95 -1.09 4.74 16.73
CA GLY A 95 -0.28 5.88 16.34
C GLY A 95 0.16 5.81 14.87
N ALA A 96 0.82 6.86 14.39
CA ALA A 96 1.30 6.94 13.02
C ALA A 96 2.31 5.83 12.63
N ASN A 97 2.98 5.21 13.60
CA ASN A 97 3.97 4.13 13.38
C ASN A 97 3.41 2.72 13.58
N ASP A 98 2.13 2.58 13.88
CA ASP A 98 1.50 1.30 14.20
C ASP A 98 0.93 0.59 12.96
N TYR A 99 1.07 1.20 11.79
CA TYR A 99 0.64 0.65 10.51
C TYR A 99 1.58 1.09 9.39
N VAL A 100 1.55 0.33 8.29
CA VAL A 100 2.17 0.69 7.01
C VAL A 100 1.06 0.96 6.03
N LEU A 101 1.01 2.20 5.51
CA LEU A 101 0.13 2.59 4.41
C LEU A 101 0.97 3.18 3.29
N VAL A 102 0.99 2.51 2.13
CA VAL A 102 1.80 2.90 0.98
C VAL A 102 1.04 2.67 -0.32
N GLU A 103 1.41 3.39 -1.38
CA GLU A 103 0.94 3.13 -2.74
C GLU A 103 1.31 1.70 -3.15
N LYS A 104 0.40 1.02 -3.85
CA LYS A 104 0.68 -0.25 -4.53
C LYS A 104 0.96 0.02 -6.00
N VAL A 105 2.13 -0.39 -6.45
CA VAL A 105 2.56 -0.25 -7.85
C VAL A 105 2.70 -1.62 -8.49
N GLY A 106 2.26 -1.75 -9.74
CA GLY A 106 2.28 -3.01 -10.49
C GLY A 106 1.06 -3.90 -10.23
N GLN A 107 1.10 -5.11 -10.79
CA GLN A 107 0.00 -6.07 -10.80
C GLN A 107 0.44 -7.42 -10.20
N GLY A 108 -0.49 -8.14 -9.58
CA GLY A 108 -0.24 -9.48 -9.03
C GLY A 108 -0.16 -9.55 -7.50
N GLU A 109 -0.02 -10.79 -7.02
CA GLU A 109 -0.07 -11.17 -5.59
C GLU A 109 1.31 -11.21 -4.92
N TYR A 110 2.38 -11.28 -5.71
CA TYR A 110 3.74 -11.25 -5.18
C TYR A 110 4.18 -9.80 -5.04
N GLY A 111 4.75 -9.43 -3.90
CA GLY A 111 5.25 -8.08 -3.73
C GLY A 111 5.83 -7.81 -2.36
N LYS A 112 6.50 -6.68 -2.25
CA LYS A 112 7.07 -6.21 -0.99
C LYS A 112 7.26 -4.69 -1.01
N TYR A 113 7.30 -4.11 0.17
CA TYR A 113 7.79 -2.77 0.41
C TYR A 113 9.13 -2.84 1.16
N PHE A 114 9.92 -1.78 1.10
CA PHE A 114 11.14 -1.62 1.89
C PHE A 114 10.95 -0.53 2.93
N ALA A 115 11.60 -0.69 4.08
CA ALA A 115 11.79 0.37 5.06
C ALA A 115 13.20 0.95 4.88
N LEU A 116 13.29 2.23 4.57
CA LEU A 116 14.55 2.95 4.46
C LEU A 116 14.91 3.49 5.84
N LEU A 117 15.99 2.98 6.41
CA LEU A 117 16.47 3.34 7.75
C LEU A 117 17.89 3.88 7.66
N GLY A 118 18.25 4.74 8.61
CA GLY A 118 19.60 5.27 8.76
C GLY A 118 20.63 4.17 9.02
N SER A 119 21.89 4.45 8.66
CA SER A 119 23.00 3.54 8.96
C SER A 119 23.33 3.62 10.45
N GLY A 120 23.21 2.49 11.16
CA GLY A 120 23.59 2.38 12.58
C GLY A 120 22.51 2.81 13.58
N ASN A 121 21.35 3.27 13.11
CA ASN A 121 20.18 3.55 13.93
C ASN A 121 18.88 3.20 13.18
N THR A 122 17.84 2.80 13.89
CA THR A 122 16.53 2.46 13.29
C THR A 122 15.70 3.70 12.94
N ILE A 123 16.36 4.84 12.66
CA ILE A 123 15.68 6.09 12.33
C ILE A 123 15.17 6.00 10.89
N PRO A 124 13.87 6.21 10.64
CA PRO A 124 13.33 6.27 9.29
C PRO A 124 13.98 7.36 8.43
N LEU A 125 14.17 7.07 7.15
CA LEU A 125 14.63 8.04 6.14
C LEU A 125 13.44 8.51 5.30
N PRO A 126 12.72 9.57 5.69
CA PRO A 126 11.61 10.11 4.92
C PRO A 126 12.09 10.92 3.71
N ASN A 127 11.23 11.05 2.70
CA ASN A 127 11.48 11.86 1.50
C ASN A 127 12.75 11.47 0.72
N THR A 128 13.24 10.25 0.93
CA THR A 128 14.42 9.71 0.28
C THR A 128 14.05 9.17 -1.09
N GLN A 129 14.75 9.61 -2.13
CA GLN A 129 14.55 9.13 -3.49
C GLN A 129 15.14 7.73 -3.64
N TYR A 130 14.40 6.84 -4.29
CA TYR A 130 14.84 5.45 -4.53
C TYR A 130 14.39 4.95 -5.91
N THR A 131 15.06 3.90 -6.37
CA THR A 131 14.65 3.11 -7.53
C THR A 131 14.44 1.66 -7.11
N ILE A 132 13.32 1.08 -7.48
CA ILE A 132 13.07 -0.37 -7.41
C ILE A 132 13.16 -0.92 -8.83
N THR A 133 14.00 -1.93 -9.04
CA THR A 133 14.08 -2.70 -10.27
C THR A 133 13.58 -4.10 -10.00
N GLY A 134 12.62 -4.58 -10.78
CA GLY A 134 11.98 -5.86 -10.57
C GLY A 134 11.54 -6.50 -11.87
N CYS A 135 10.58 -7.41 -11.74
CA CYS A 135 9.98 -8.12 -12.87
C CYS A 135 8.50 -7.78 -12.95
N GLY A 136 7.89 -8.09 -14.10
CA GLY A 136 6.50 -7.77 -14.40
C GLY A 136 6.36 -6.50 -15.24
N ASP A 137 5.17 -5.90 -15.19
CA ASP A 137 4.78 -4.82 -16.09
C ASP A 137 5.48 -3.48 -15.80
N VAL A 138 6.07 -3.34 -14.60
CA VAL A 138 6.79 -2.13 -14.15
C VAL A 138 8.24 -2.50 -13.85
N PRO A 139 9.08 -2.80 -14.85
CA PRO A 139 10.44 -3.34 -14.62
C PRO A 139 11.35 -2.40 -13.81
N GLU A 140 11.08 -1.09 -13.85
CA GLU A 140 11.73 -0.08 -13.02
C GLU A 140 10.70 0.93 -12.50
N TYR A 141 10.76 1.24 -11.20
CA TYR A 141 9.95 2.26 -10.55
C TYR A 141 10.83 3.21 -9.76
N LYS A 142 10.65 4.52 -9.95
CA LYS A 142 11.33 5.58 -9.18
C LYS A 142 10.34 6.22 -8.23
N GLY A 143 10.69 6.27 -6.96
CA GLY A 143 9.79 6.73 -5.91
C GLY A 143 10.47 7.61 -4.88
N THR A 144 9.71 7.97 -3.87
CA THR A 144 10.17 8.73 -2.70
C THR A 144 9.55 8.10 -1.46
N SER A 145 10.34 7.91 -0.39
CA SER A 145 9.84 7.26 0.82
C SER A 145 8.88 8.16 1.58
N ASN A 146 7.86 7.57 2.19
CA ASN A 146 6.90 8.31 3.01
C ASN A 146 7.54 8.80 4.34
N ARG A 147 6.77 9.48 5.19
CA ARG A 147 7.26 10.01 6.48
C ARG A 147 7.83 8.94 7.43
N GLN A 148 7.41 7.69 7.28
CA GLN A 148 7.87 6.54 8.06
C GLN A 148 9.03 5.81 7.37
N GLY A 149 9.58 6.34 6.27
CA GLY A 149 10.67 5.74 5.52
C GLY A 149 10.25 4.57 4.63
N TYR A 150 8.95 4.30 4.45
CA TYR A 150 8.50 3.19 3.60
C TYR A 150 8.49 3.57 2.11
N THR A 151 8.89 2.62 1.27
CA THR A 151 8.68 2.67 -0.19
C THR A 151 7.26 2.28 -0.56
N VAL A 152 6.90 2.40 -1.84
CA VAL A 152 5.71 1.74 -2.38
C VAL A 152 5.76 0.23 -2.14
N TYR A 153 4.59 -0.40 -2.08
CA TYR A 153 4.45 -1.83 -2.25
C TYR A 153 4.59 -2.17 -3.73
N TYR A 154 5.76 -2.66 -4.12
CA TYR A 154 6.02 -3.09 -5.48
C TYR A 154 5.47 -4.51 -5.67
N SER A 155 4.62 -4.70 -6.68
CA SER A 155 3.93 -5.96 -6.95
C SER A 155 4.15 -6.49 -8.36
N ALA A 156 4.21 -7.82 -8.47
CA ALA A 156 4.43 -8.58 -9.69
C ALA A 156 3.53 -9.82 -9.75
N THR A 157 3.22 -10.27 -10.97
CA THR A 157 2.37 -11.44 -11.23
C THR A 157 3.06 -12.78 -10.96
N GLN A 158 4.39 -12.78 -10.87
CA GLN A 158 5.20 -13.95 -10.57
C GLN A 158 6.26 -13.61 -9.53
N ALA A 159 6.62 -14.60 -8.70
CA ALA A 159 7.70 -14.47 -7.73
C ALA A 159 9.01 -14.15 -8.46
N CYS A 160 9.71 -13.12 -8.01
CA CYS A 160 10.98 -12.74 -8.62
C CYS A 160 11.86 -11.90 -7.70
N ASN A 161 13.13 -11.76 -8.08
CA ASN A 161 14.08 -10.92 -7.36
C ASN A 161 13.85 -9.45 -7.69
N ILE A 162 13.63 -8.65 -6.65
CA ILE A 162 13.60 -7.19 -6.75
C ILE A 162 14.85 -6.61 -6.12
N LYS A 163 15.37 -5.54 -6.71
CA LYS A 163 16.50 -4.76 -6.19
C LYS A 163 15.99 -3.36 -5.87
N MET A 164 16.48 -2.79 -4.78
CA MET A 164 16.20 -1.41 -4.41
C MET A 164 17.53 -0.67 -4.25
N SER A 165 17.62 0.53 -4.83
CA SER A 165 18.74 1.44 -4.69
C SER A 165 18.24 2.81 -4.22
N ILE A 166 19.03 3.46 -3.38
CA ILE A 166 18.77 4.80 -2.87
C ILE A 166 19.59 5.79 -3.70
N ASP A 167 18.99 6.90 -4.11
CA ASP A 167 19.73 8.02 -4.69
C ASP A 167 20.27 8.93 -3.59
N TRP A 168 21.49 8.62 -3.15
CA TRP A 168 22.17 9.36 -2.08
C TRP A 168 22.52 10.81 -2.44
N ARG A 169 22.64 11.14 -3.74
CA ARG A 169 23.08 12.49 -4.15
C ARG A 169 22.08 13.56 -3.75
N ASN A 170 20.79 13.25 -3.80
CA ASN A 170 19.72 14.19 -3.39
C ASN A 170 19.32 14.05 -1.91
N THR A 171 19.69 12.96 -1.25
CA THR A 171 19.26 12.65 0.13
C THR A 171 20.08 13.39 1.18
N LEU A 172 21.38 13.60 0.95
CA LEU A 172 22.26 14.34 1.86
C LEU A 172 21.96 15.86 1.88
N ASP A 173 21.59 16.43 0.74
CA ASP A 173 21.25 17.87 0.63
C ASP A 173 19.96 18.24 1.40
N GLY A 174 19.08 17.27 1.64
CA GLY A 174 17.84 17.47 2.42
C GLY A 174 18.00 17.26 3.93
N LEU A 175 19.05 16.57 4.38
CA LEU A 175 19.34 16.34 5.81
C LEU A 175 20.23 17.43 6.42
N LEU A 176 20.87 18.25 5.58
CA LEU A 176 21.78 19.33 5.99
C LEU A 176 21.15 20.73 5.89
N LYS A 177 19.83 20.82 5.71
CA LYS A 177 19.03 22.06 5.77
C LYS A 177 18.08 22.01 6.95
#